data_AF-A0A250XQW0-F1
#
_entry.id   AF-A0A250XQW0-F1
#
_cell.length_a   1.000
_cell.length_b   1.000
_cell.length_c   1.000
_cell.angle_alpha   90.00
_cell.angle_beta   90.00
_cell.angle_gamma   90.00
#
_symmetry.space_group_name_H-M   'P 1'
#
loop_
_entity.id
_entity.type
_entity.pdbx_description
1 polymer ?
#
loop_
_entity_poly.entity_id
_entity_poly.type
_entity_poly.pdbx_seq_one_letter_code
_entity_poly.pdbx_strand_id
1 'polypeptide(L)'
;MNLTFDAVLRQKDMCMVESRLSQLATLLPDMANKLERMRVDILYSLLQDLEGVSSKLLLLRELMPGVNVSQFVTKWPSIVLECDEDTITRRFQLMREQLPGLRVERLLEEEPLLFKADIPLLLSNIKRVLPHANPLQILASQPQMVLDMASAGLDSALDVEGFGNHAEHKQD
;
A
#
# COMPACT_ATOMS: atom_id res chain seq x y z
N MET A 1 2.09 -40.59 27.25
CA MET A 1 0.70 -40.09 27.06
C MET A 1 0.71 -38.63 26.56
N ASN A 2 1.49 -38.29 25.54
CA ASN A 2 1.59 -36.88 25.07
C ASN A 2 0.97 -36.65 23.67
N LEU A 3 0.63 -37.72 22.94
CA LEU A 3 0.14 -37.64 21.56
C LEU A 3 -1.25 -36.99 21.44
N THR A 4 -2.10 -37.12 22.46
CA THR A 4 -3.46 -36.53 22.46
C THR A 4 -3.46 -35.04 22.76
N PHE A 5 -2.50 -34.52 23.53
CA PHE A 5 -2.43 -33.11 23.89
C PHE A 5 -1.88 -32.26 22.73
N ASP A 6 -0.80 -32.73 22.07
CA ASP A 6 -0.23 -32.05 20.89
C ASP A 6 -1.22 -31.96 19.72
N ALA A 7 -2.05 -33.00 19.54
CA ALA A 7 -3.10 -33.00 18.51
C ALA A 7 -4.18 -31.94 18.78
N VAL A 8 -4.60 -31.78 20.04
CA VAL A 8 -5.59 -30.78 20.45
C VAL A 8 -5.05 -29.36 20.30
N LEU A 9 -3.77 -29.13 20.65
CA LEU A 9 -3.13 -27.83 20.45
C LEU A 9 -3.06 -27.45 18.96
N ARG A 10 -2.61 -28.37 18.10
CA ARG A 10 -2.57 -28.16 16.65
C ARG A 10 -3.95 -27.89 16.05
N GLN A 11 -4.98 -28.58 16.53
CA GLN A 11 -6.36 -28.36 16.07
C GLN A 11 -6.87 -26.98 16.46
N LYS A 12 -6.57 -26.51 17.68
CA LYS A 12 -6.97 -25.18 18.15
C LYS A 12 -6.30 -24.07 17.34
N ASP A 13 -5.01 -24.23 17.03
CA ASP A 13 -4.27 -23.26 16.21
C ASP A 13 -4.84 -23.18 14.78
N MET A 14 -5.20 -24.33 14.21
CA MET A 14 -5.82 -24.40 12.88
C MET A 14 -7.18 -23.67 12.83
N CYS A 15 -8.06 -23.92 13.81
CA CYS A 15 -9.37 -23.23 13.88
C CYS A 15 -9.21 -21.71 14.05
N MET A 16 -8.19 -21.25 14.78
CA MET A 16 -7.92 -19.82 14.93
C MET A 16 -7.48 -19.20 13.59
N VAL A 17 -6.59 -19.87 12.86
CA VAL A 17 -6.12 -19.41 11.55
C VAL A 17 -7.27 -19.36 10.55
N GLU A 18 -8.11 -20.39 10.48
CA GLU A 18 -9.30 -20.44 9.62
C GLU A 18 -10.28 -19.29 9.93
N SER A 19 -10.52 -19.01 11.21
CA SER A 19 -11.37 -17.88 11.61
C SER A 19 -10.78 -16.54 11.18
N ARG A 20 -9.47 -16.34 11.35
CA ARG A 20 -8.79 -15.10 10.92
C ARG A 20 -8.78 -14.96 9.39
N LEU A 21 -8.59 -16.04 8.65
CA LEU A 21 -8.70 -16.05 7.19
C LEU A 21 -10.11 -15.67 6.71
N SER A 22 -11.14 -16.19 7.38
CA SER A 22 -12.53 -15.83 7.07
C SER A 22 -12.82 -14.35 7.34
N GLN A 23 -12.28 -13.79 8.43
CA GLN A 23 -12.38 -12.37 8.74
C GLN A 23 -11.64 -11.52 7.69
N LEU A 24 -10.40 -11.90 7.33
CA LEU A 24 -9.64 -11.21 6.29
C LEU A 24 -10.37 -11.24 4.94
N ALA A 25 -10.94 -12.37 4.55
CA ALA A 25 -11.75 -12.50 3.34
C ALA A 25 -13.02 -11.63 3.37
N THR A 26 -13.57 -11.36 4.56
CA THR A 26 -14.70 -10.43 4.74
C THR A 26 -14.27 -8.99 4.57
N LEU A 27 -13.10 -8.61 5.09
CA LEU A 27 -12.54 -7.27 4.96
C LEU A 27 -12.06 -6.96 3.53
N LEU A 28 -11.49 -7.97 2.86
CA LEU A 28 -10.85 -7.88 1.55
C LEU A 28 -11.40 -8.96 0.60
N PRO A 29 -12.65 -8.86 0.14
CA PRO A 29 -13.28 -9.88 -0.70
C PRO A 29 -12.54 -10.11 -2.02
N ASP A 30 -11.93 -9.08 -2.62
CA ASP A 30 -11.15 -9.23 -3.86
C ASP A 30 -9.84 -10.00 -3.63
N MET A 31 -9.33 -9.99 -2.39
CA MET A 31 -8.13 -10.71 -2.00
C MET A 31 -8.40 -12.20 -1.78
N ALA A 32 -9.63 -12.59 -1.42
CA ALA A 32 -10.00 -13.97 -1.11
C ALA A 32 -9.59 -14.95 -2.23
N ASN A 33 -9.82 -14.56 -3.49
CA ASN A 33 -9.46 -15.35 -4.67
C ASN A 33 -7.94 -15.46 -4.92
N LYS A 34 -7.13 -14.65 -4.23
CA LYS A 34 -5.67 -14.60 -4.34
C LYS A 34 -4.95 -15.13 -3.11
N LEU A 35 -5.65 -15.41 -2.00
CA LEU A 35 -5.03 -15.86 -0.74
C LEU A 35 -4.16 -17.10 -0.95
N GLU A 36 -4.62 -18.07 -1.75
CA GLU A 36 -3.88 -19.31 -2.04
C GLU A 36 -2.56 -19.09 -2.80
N ARG A 37 -2.43 -17.98 -3.53
CA ARG A 37 -1.25 -17.62 -4.33
C ARG A 37 -0.44 -16.51 -3.69
N MET A 38 -0.93 -15.95 -2.58
CA MET A 38 -0.25 -14.90 -1.86
C MET A 38 0.96 -15.48 -1.14
N ARG A 39 2.03 -14.69 -1.03
CA ARG A 39 3.17 -15.12 -0.24
C ARG A 39 2.76 -15.31 1.22
N VAL A 40 3.25 -16.38 1.83
CA VAL A 40 2.88 -16.79 3.19
C VAL A 40 3.26 -15.73 4.22
N ASP A 41 4.37 -15.03 4.01
CA ASP A 41 4.82 -13.97 4.92
C ASP A 41 3.86 -12.77 4.95
N ILE A 42 3.43 -12.28 3.79
CA ILE A 42 2.44 -11.20 3.68
C ILE A 42 1.11 -11.62 4.32
N LEU A 43 0.64 -12.83 3.99
CA LEU A 43 -0.59 -13.36 4.54
C LEU A 43 -0.52 -13.47 6.07
N TYR A 44 0.60 -13.99 6.58
CA TYR A 44 0.81 -14.12 8.02
C TYR A 44 0.81 -12.76 8.71
N SER A 45 1.48 -11.76 8.16
CA SER A 45 1.47 -10.39 8.69
C SER A 45 0.07 -9.78 8.73
N LEU A 46 -0.73 -9.98 7.66
CA LEU A 46 -2.13 -9.53 7.63
C LEU A 46 -2.98 -10.24 8.70
N LEU A 47 -2.78 -11.54 8.87
CA LEU A 47 -3.51 -12.32 9.86
C LEU A 47 -3.11 -11.97 11.30
N GLN A 48 -1.86 -11.54 11.53
CA GLN A 48 -1.40 -11.18 12.88
C GLN A 48 -2.13 -9.96 13.43
N ASP A 49 -2.37 -8.94 12.59
CA ASP A 49 -2.94 -7.64 12.96
C ASP A 49 -4.20 -7.29 12.14
N LEU A 50 -5.27 -8.07 12.32
CA LEU A 50 -6.54 -7.82 11.62
C LEU A 50 -7.20 -6.49 12.05
N GLU A 51 -7.03 -6.10 13.31
CA GLU A 51 -7.60 -4.85 13.83
C GLU A 51 -6.94 -3.64 13.17
N GLY A 52 -5.61 -3.58 13.14
CA GLY A 52 -4.88 -2.53 12.44
C GLY A 52 -5.14 -2.51 10.94
N VAL A 53 -5.27 -3.69 10.30
CA VAL A 53 -5.71 -3.77 8.89
C VAL A 53 -7.10 -3.16 8.73
N SER A 54 -8.07 -3.52 9.57
CA SER A 54 -9.44 -3.00 9.46
C SER A 54 -9.50 -1.47 9.63
N SER A 55 -8.75 -0.91 10.58
CA SER A 55 -8.67 0.54 10.80
C SER A 55 -8.08 1.26 9.58
N LYS A 56 -6.96 0.78 9.03
CA LYS A 56 -6.35 1.34 7.82
C LYS A 56 -7.26 1.21 6.59
N LEU A 57 -8.05 0.14 6.47
CA LEU A 57 -9.02 0.01 5.37
C LEU A 57 -10.16 1.03 5.46
N LEU A 58 -10.63 1.34 6.68
CA LEU A 58 -11.60 2.41 6.90
C LEU A 58 -11.00 3.77 6.54
N LEU A 59 -9.78 4.07 7.01
CA LEU A 59 -9.07 5.29 6.65
C LEU A 59 -8.90 5.43 5.13
N LEU A 60 -8.47 4.38 4.44
CA LEU A 60 -8.33 4.40 2.98
C LEU A 60 -9.67 4.65 2.27
N ARG A 61 -10.78 4.14 2.82
CA ARG A 61 -12.13 4.41 2.28
C ARG A 61 -12.55 5.87 2.48
N GLU A 62 -12.19 6.48 3.59
CA GLU A 62 -12.43 7.90 3.84
C GLU A 62 -11.56 8.80 2.95
N LEU A 63 -10.29 8.43 2.77
CA LEU A 63 -9.36 9.18 1.93
C LEU A 63 -9.64 9.00 0.44
N MET A 64 -10.19 7.86 0.00
CA MET A 64 -10.46 7.57 -1.42
C MET A 64 -11.94 7.24 -1.68
N PRO A 65 -12.86 8.22 -1.52
CA PRO A 65 -14.27 7.98 -1.71
C PRO A 65 -14.55 7.57 -3.17
N GLY A 66 -15.12 6.38 -3.34
CA GLY A 66 -15.48 5.82 -4.65
C GLY A 66 -14.45 4.89 -5.29
N VAL A 67 -13.28 4.69 -4.67
CA VAL A 67 -12.31 3.66 -5.08
C VAL A 67 -12.66 2.32 -4.41
N ASN A 68 -12.47 1.21 -5.11
CA ASN A 68 -12.54 -0.10 -4.48
C ASN A 68 -11.27 -0.35 -3.65
N VAL A 69 -11.31 0.02 -2.36
CA VAL A 69 -10.19 -0.18 -1.41
C VAL A 69 -9.75 -1.64 -1.33
N SER A 70 -10.69 -2.59 -1.40
CA SER A 70 -10.36 -4.02 -1.36
C SER A 70 -9.51 -4.42 -2.56
N GLN A 71 -9.89 -4.00 -3.77
CA GLN A 71 -9.10 -4.22 -4.98
C GLN A 71 -7.75 -3.49 -4.94
N PHE A 72 -7.72 -2.25 -4.44
CA PHE A 72 -6.51 -1.45 -4.30
C PHE A 72 -5.49 -2.12 -3.37
N VAL A 73 -5.89 -2.52 -2.16
CA VAL A 73 -5.02 -3.24 -1.21
C VAL A 73 -4.66 -4.62 -1.74
N THR A 74 -5.52 -5.26 -2.52
CA THR A 74 -5.19 -6.53 -3.19
C THR A 74 -4.06 -6.38 -4.21
N LYS A 75 -3.95 -5.23 -4.90
CA LYS A 75 -2.83 -4.93 -5.80
C LYS A 75 -1.56 -4.57 -5.01
N TRP A 76 -1.72 -3.88 -3.88
CA TRP A 76 -0.59 -3.41 -3.08
C TRP A 76 -0.81 -3.62 -1.57
N PRO A 77 -0.65 -4.87 -1.07
CA PRO A 77 -0.90 -5.21 0.33
C PRO A 77 0.01 -4.48 1.31
N SER A 78 1.22 -4.14 0.86
CA SER A 78 2.22 -3.43 1.65
C SER A 78 1.70 -2.10 2.23
N ILE A 79 0.71 -1.43 1.63
CA ILE A 79 0.20 -0.16 2.18
C ILE A 79 -0.37 -0.33 3.59
N VAL A 80 -1.07 -1.43 3.87
CA VAL A 80 -1.65 -1.66 5.20
C VAL A 80 -0.66 -2.32 6.17
N LEU A 81 0.44 -2.88 5.66
CA LEU A 81 1.46 -3.56 6.45
C LEU A 81 2.62 -2.64 6.85
N GLU A 82 3.07 -1.78 5.93
CA GLU A 82 4.28 -0.96 6.08
C GLU A 82 3.98 0.47 6.53
N CYS A 83 2.77 0.98 6.30
CA CYS A 83 2.41 2.35 6.65
C CYS A 83 1.46 2.41 7.84
N ASP A 84 1.73 3.33 8.76
CA ASP A 84 0.77 3.76 9.76
C ASP A 84 -0.26 4.75 9.17
N GLU A 85 -1.31 5.03 9.94
CA GLU A 85 -2.42 5.87 9.52
C GLU A 85 -2.01 7.33 9.26
N ASP A 86 -1.09 7.86 10.08
CA ASP A 86 -0.57 9.23 9.93
C ASP A 86 0.24 9.38 8.64
N THR A 87 1.09 8.39 8.34
CA THR A 87 1.88 8.32 7.12
C THR A 87 0.97 8.25 5.90
N ILE A 88 -0.07 7.40 5.93
CA ILE A 88 -1.05 7.31 4.84
C ILE A 88 -1.70 8.67 4.62
N THR A 89 -2.23 9.28 5.67
CA THR A 89 -2.95 10.57 5.62
C THR A 89 -2.06 11.68 5.08
N ARG A 90 -0.87 11.85 5.64
CA ARG A 90 0.10 12.87 5.22
C ARG A 90 0.48 12.68 3.76
N ARG A 91 0.69 11.44 3.33
CA ARG A 91 1.09 11.16 1.96
C ARG A 91 0.00 11.47 0.95
N PHE A 92 -1.26 11.15 1.26
CA PHE A 92 -2.40 11.57 0.43
C PHE A 92 -2.51 13.09 0.33
N GLN A 93 -2.35 13.81 1.44
CA GLN A 93 -2.37 15.29 1.44
C GLN A 93 -1.26 15.85 0.54
N LEU A 94 -0.02 15.38 0.72
CA LEU A 94 1.12 15.80 -0.09
C LEU A 94 0.88 15.54 -1.59
N MET A 95 0.37 14.35 -1.95
CA MET A 95 0.09 14.04 -3.35
C MET A 95 -0.98 14.97 -3.95
N ARG A 96 -2.02 15.33 -3.20
CA ARG A 96 -3.05 16.28 -3.66
C ARG A 96 -2.51 17.68 -3.87
N GLU A 97 -1.59 18.13 -3.01
CA GLU A 97 -0.91 19.40 -3.16
C GLU A 97 0.03 19.41 -4.38
N GLN A 98 0.75 18.30 -4.60
CA GLN A 98 1.73 18.15 -5.69
C GLN A 98 1.09 17.89 -7.05
N LEU A 99 -0.15 17.40 -7.09
CA LEU A 99 -0.87 17.04 -8.31
C LEU A 99 -2.16 17.87 -8.47
N PRO A 100 -2.05 19.22 -8.55
CA PRO A 100 -3.22 20.08 -8.61
C PRO A 100 -4.05 19.79 -9.86
N GLY A 101 -5.36 19.65 -9.66
CA GLY A 101 -6.32 19.37 -10.74
C GLY A 101 -6.43 17.91 -11.15
N LEU A 102 -5.61 17.00 -10.59
CA LEU A 102 -5.76 15.56 -10.78
C LEU A 102 -6.58 14.93 -9.64
N ARG A 103 -7.31 13.86 -9.97
CA ARG A 103 -7.97 13.01 -8.97
C ARG A 103 -6.98 11.95 -8.50
N VAL A 104 -6.28 12.24 -7.41
CA VAL A 104 -5.22 11.37 -6.85
C VAL A 104 -5.73 9.95 -6.58
N GLU A 105 -6.99 9.82 -6.15
CA GLU A 105 -7.62 8.55 -5.81
C GLU A 105 -7.72 7.63 -7.04
N ARG A 106 -8.15 8.20 -8.18
CA ARG A 106 -8.23 7.50 -9.47
C ARG A 106 -6.84 7.09 -9.96
N LEU A 107 -5.88 7.99 -9.83
CA LEU A 107 -4.51 7.76 -10.25
C LEU A 107 -3.88 6.59 -9.47
N LEU A 108 -4.12 6.53 -8.15
CA LEU A 108 -3.66 5.44 -7.29
C LEU A 108 -4.43 4.14 -7.49
N GLU A 109 -5.72 4.20 -7.80
CA GLU A 109 -6.51 3.01 -8.15
C GLU A 109 -5.95 2.32 -9.41
N GLU A 110 -5.54 3.11 -10.39
CA GLU A 110 -4.86 2.63 -11.60
C GLU A 110 -3.45 2.13 -11.29
N GLU A 111 -2.63 2.98 -10.65
CA GLU A 111 -1.22 2.73 -10.38
C GLU A 111 -0.85 2.96 -8.90
N PRO A 112 -0.97 1.94 -8.04
CA PRO A 112 -0.71 2.08 -6.60
C PRO A 112 0.74 2.44 -6.26
N LEU A 113 1.71 2.06 -7.09
CA LEU A 113 3.13 2.31 -6.80
C LEU A 113 3.48 3.81 -6.81
N LEU A 114 2.67 4.65 -7.45
CA LEU A 114 2.82 6.11 -7.38
C LEU A 114 2.73 6.64 -5.95
N PHE A 115 2.08 5.92 -5.04
CA PHE A 115 2.05 6.30 -3.64
C PHE A 115 3.45 6.36 -3.02
N LYS A 116 4.39 5.52 -3.46
CA LYS A 116 5.78 5.50 -2.98
C LYS A 116 6.70 6.47 -3.73
N ALA A 117 6.30 6.96 -4.90
CA ALA A 117 7.21 7.66 -5.80
C ALA A 117 7.46 9.13 -5.41
N ASP A 118 8.67 9.65 -5.60
CA ASP A 118 8.93 11.09 -5.46
C ASP A 118 8.27 11.87 -6.61
N ILE A 119 7.06 12.41 -6.37
CA ILE A 119 6.27 13.10 -7.38
C ILE A 119 7.01 14.33 -7.96
N PRO A 120 7.60 15.24 -7.16
CA PRO A 120 8.42 16.33 -7.70
C PRO A 120 9.53 15.84 -8.64
N LEU A 121 10.26 14.78 -8.24
CA LEU A 121 11.32 14.21 -9.06
C LEU A 121 10.75 13.62 -10.35
N LEU A 122 9.65 12.85 -10.29
CA LEU A 122 8.97 12.31 -11.47
C LEU A 122 8.57 13.41 -12.45
N LEU A 123 7.89 14.46 -11.97
CA LEU A 123 7.45 15.57 -12.82
C LEU A 123 8.63 16.32 -13.45
N SER A 124 9.74 16.49 -12.69
CA SER A 124 10.96 17.09 -13.21
C SER A 124 11.60 16.25 -14.31
N ASN A 125 11.58 14.92 -14.16
CA ASN A 125 12.10 13.97 -15.15
C ASN A 125 11.25 13.99 -16.42
N ILE A 126 9.92 14.01 -16.31
CA ILE A 126 9.04 14.15 -17.48
C ILE A 126 9.35 15.44 -18.22
N LYS A 127 9.48 16.57 -17.51
CA LYS A 127 9.78 17.87 -18.13
C LYS A 127 11.16 17.89 -18.80
N ARG A 128 12.15 17.19 -18.24
CA ARG A 128 13.48 17.06 -18.82
C ARG A 128 13.46 16.26 -20.13
N VAL A 129 12.71 15.16 -20.18
CA VAL A 129 12.63 14.28 -21.36
C VAL A 129 11.69 14.85 -22.43
N LEU A 130 10.59 15.47 -22.00
CA LEU A 130 9.53 16.02 -22.85
C LEU A 130 9.31 17.51 -22.52
N PRO A 131 10.22 18.43 -22.92
CA PRO A 131 10.19 19.83 -22.49
C PRO A 131 8.97 20.63 -22.94
N HIS A 132 8.27 20.16 -23.99
CA HIS A 132 7.07 20.80 -24.52
C HIS A 132 5.77 20.15 -24.03
N ALA A 133 5.83 19.06 -23.27
CA ALA A 133 4.66 18.37 -22.74
C ALA A 133 4.26 18.92 -21.36
N ASN A 134 2.97 18.81 -21.02
CA ASN A 134 2.50 19.05 -19.66
C ASN A 134 2.73 17.79 -18.80
N PRO A 135 3.62 17.82 -17.80
CA PRO A 135 3.99 16.63 -17.04
C PRO A 135 2.81 16.03 -16.24
N LEU A 136 1.88 16.87 -15.76
CA LEU A 136 0.69 16.38 -15.06
C LEU A 136 -0.24 15.60 -16.00
N GLN A 137 -0.38 16.05 -17.24
CA GLN A 137 -1.22 15.36 -18.23
C GLN A 137 -0.60 14.02 -18.63
N ILE A 138 0.73 13.96 -18.79
CA ILE A 138 1.44 12.72 -19.08
C ILE A 138 1.27 11.73 -17.93
N LEU A 139 1.52 12.15 -16.69
CA LEU A 139 1.33 11.32 -15.51
C LEU A 139 -0.11 10.80 -15.38
N ALA A 140 -1.11 11.66 -15.61
CA ALA A 140 -2.51 11.28 -15.54
C ALA A 140 -2.94 10.28 -16.64
N SER A 141 -2.29 10.33 -17.80
CA SER A 141 -2.67 9.51 -18.95
C SER A 141 -1.92 8.18 -19.00
N GLN A 142 -0.70 8.14 -18.49
CA GLN A 142 0.22 7.01 -18.62
C GLN A 142 1.08 6.84 -17.34
N PRO A 143 0.47 6.56 -16.17
CA PRO A 143 1.19 6.52 -14.89
C PRO A 143 2.28 5.45 -14.84
N GLN A 144 2.00 4.23 -15.35
CA GLN A 144 2.96 3.14 -15.41
C GLN A 144 4.19 3.51 -16.25
N MET A 145 3.99 4.11 -17.44
CA MET A 145 5.10 4.56 -18.29
C MET A 145 6.01 5.55 -17.56
N VAL A 146 5.44 6.48 -16.80
CA VAL A 146 6.22 7.45 -16.02
C VAL A 146 7.07 6.75 -14.94
N LEU A 147 6.51 5.76 -14.26
CA LEU A 147 7.26 4.94 -13.29
C LEU A 147 8.37 4.13 -13.97
N ASP A 148 8.08 3.54 -15.13
CA ASP A 148 9.07 2.78 -15.92
C ASP A 148 10.22 3.68 -16.40
N MET A 149 9.91 4.91 -16.80
CA MET A 149 10.93 5.89 -17.17
C MET A 149 11.80 6.29 -15.97
N ALA A 150 11.22 6.36 -14.78
CA ALA A 150 11.96 6.69 -13.56
C ALA A 150 12.88 5.54 -13.16
N SER A 151 12.38 4.30 -13.20
CA SER A 151 13.17 3.10 -12.88
C SER A 151 14.26 2.82 -13.92
N ALA A 152 13.98 3.03 -15.22
CA ALA A 152 14.98 2.87 -16.29
C ALA A 152 16.00 4.02 -16.34
N GLY A 153 15.66 5.17 -15.76
CA GLY A 153 16.45 6.39 -15.83
C GLY A 153 17.44 6.56 -14.67
N LEU A 154 17.10 6.15 -13.45
CA LEU A 154 17.89 6.36 -12.23
C LEU A 154 17.45 5.40 -11.10
N ASP A 155 18.37 4.64 -10.51
CA ASP A 155 18.17 3.92 -9.22
C ASP A 155 17.66 4.85 -8.09
N SER A 156 17.78 6.18 -8.24
CA SER A 156 17.49 7.17 -7.20
C SER A 156 16.01 7.60 -7.04
N ALA A 157 15.08 7.18 -7.91
CA ALA A 157 13.68 7.62 -7.82
C ALA A 157 12.77 6.68 -7.03
N LEU A 158 13.21 5.43 -6.82
CA LEU A 158 12.47 4.39 -6.10
C LEU A 158 13.17 3.94 -4.80
N ASP A 159 14.44 4.33 -4.59
CA ASP A 159 15.13 4.18 -3.31
C ASP A 159 14.66 5.26 -2.31
N VAL A 160 13.59 4.94 -1.59
CA VAL A 160 13.33 5.52 -0.28
C VAL A 160 13.50 4.41 0.76
N GLU A 161 14.76 4.06 1.02
CA GLU A 161 15.12 3.46 2.30
C GLU A 161 14.83 4.47 3.42
N GLY A 162 14.03 4.09 4.40
CA GLY A 162 14.02 4.75 5.71
C GLY A 162 12.73 5.45 6.13
N PHE A 163 11.64 4.70 6.29
CA PHE A 163 10.66 5.01 7.36
C PHE A 163 11.23 4.60 8.73
N GLY A 164 12.46 5.05 9.01
CA GLY A 164 13.20 4.76 10.23
C GLY A 164 13.10 5.91 11.21
N ASN A 165 12.29 5.71 12.25
CA ASN A 165 12.23 6.44 13.52
C ASN A 165 13.32 7.50 13.78
N HIS A 166 12.94 8.78 13.70
CA HIS A 166 13.58 9.80 14.54
C HIS A 166 12.85 9.88 15.88
N ALA A 167 13.23 8.99 16.80
CA ALA A 167 13.07 9.25 18.22
C ALA A 167 14.12 10.29 18.61
N GLU A 168 13.74 11.57 18.60
CA GLU A 168 14.59 12.61 19.17
C GLU A 168 14.44 12.62 20.69
N HIS A 169 15.53 12.21 21.35
CA HIS A 169 15.87 12.56 22.72
C HIS A 169 15.59 14.05 22.99
N LYS A 170 14.76 14.33 24.00
CA LYS A 170 14.96 15.51 24.85
C LYS A 170 15.32 15.03 26.24
N GLN A 171 16.63 15.04 26.50
CA GLN A 171 17.16 15.29 27.82
C GLN A 171 16.91 16.77 28.14
N ASP A 172 16.26 17.03 29.26
CA ASP A 172 16.63 18.05 30.25
C ASP A 172 16.04 17.65 31.60
#